data_AF-A0A5Q0M1J4-F1
#
_entry.id   AF-A0A5Q0M1J4-F1
#
_cell.length_a   1.000
_cell.length_b   1.000
_cell.length_c   1.000
_cell.angle_alpha   90.00
_cell.angle_beta   90.00
_cell.angle_gamma   90.00
#
_symmetry.space_group_name_H-M   'P 1'
#
loop_
_entity.id
_entity.type
_entity.pdbx_description
1 polymer ?
#
loop_
_entity_poly.entity_id
_entity_poly.type
_entity_poly.pdbx_seq_one_letter_code
_entity_poly.pdbx_strand_id
1 'polypeptide(L)'
;MRILRALVAPLRLLSRGTDRPAPQRLLARLTRQALAGTGACFLAVAAHAAACPPSAIASLEKPGIGLRNGVDRGLLWRIERDGRTSWLYGTMHLGRGEWVRPGPTVQKAMAQSDTLALELDSRDEATVRALSQPADPAAVARVLSGERARRLERQNTEACVPPGSTARLPPILQVTTLTALAARADGLYAEFGVDETLAVSARNSNKPIVALENAADQLRWLTGGSEAEEAEQIDAMLDELESGRLRGQLKTLADIWARSDAARLARYPEWCECLNTPAEQRLMKRLLDDRNPGLADGIERLHAGGRSAFAAVGALHMVGAQGLPTLMAARGFTVTPVLTEAQAQMALPMPSLAAPEPPARKAVRGGKNVKGQKASKGQGQKAAAKGGAKPAAKAAAPKSGKPAPKATNSKVRR
;
A
#
# COMPACT_ATOMS: atom_id res chain seq x y z
N MET A 1 51.43 27.75 -9.10
CA MET A 1 51.57 29.13 -8.54
C MET A 1 50.18 29.55 -8.04
N ARG A 2 49.89 30.04 -6.83
CA ARG A 2 50.61 30.83 -5.79
C ARG A 2 50.56 32.36 -6.04
N ILE A 3 50.06 33.12 -5.04
CA ILE A 3 49.98 34.61 -4.88
C ILE A 3 49.09 35.38 -5.92
N LEU A 4 48.44 36.55 -5.72
CA LEU A 4 48.07 37.48 -4.59
C LEU A 4 46.53 37.70 -4.62
N ARG A 5 45.76 38.28 -3.67
CA ARG A 5 45.91 38.75 -2.26
C ARG A 5 46.30 40.22 -1.91
N ALA A 6 45.47 41.22 -2.27
CA ALA A 6 45.31 42.56 -1.61
C ALA A 6 43.92 43.15 -2.00
N LEU A 7 43.27 44.14 -1.35
CA LEU A 7 43.64 45.20 -0.38
C LEU A 7 42.69 45.27 0.84
N VAL A 8 42.97 46.17 1.80
CA VAL A 8 42.25 46.35 3.10
C VAL A 8 42.26 47.84 3.51
N ALA A 9 41.41 48.21 4.48
CA ALA A 9 41.53 49.37 5.40
C ALA A 9 40.71 50.66 5.01
N PRO A 10 40.49 51.63 5.93
CA PRO A 10 39.12 51.83 6.45
C PRO A 10 38.72 53.31 6.68
N LEU A 11 37.58 53.54 7.35
CA LEU A 11 37.38 54.75 8.17
C LEU A 11 36.60 54.45 9.46
N ARG A 12 36.82 55.27 10.49
CA ARG A 12 36.23 55.22 11.85
C ARG A 12 36.04 56.67 12.34
N LEU A 13 35.46 56.82 13.54
CA LEU A 13 35.09 58.08 14.23
C LEU A 13 33.70 58.59 13.80
N LEU A 14 32.91 59.24 14.65
CA LEU A 14 33.21 59.81 15.99
C LEU A 14 32.45 59.15 17.15
N SER A 15 32.91 59.41 18.38
CA SER A 15 32.21 59.13 19.64
C SER A 15 32.41 60.28 20.62
N ARG A 16 31.30 60.71 21.24
CA ARG A 16 31.14 61.52 22.46
C ARG A 16 29.82 61.02 23.07
N GLY A 17 29.62 60.82 24.38
CA GLY A 17 30.21 61.49 25.54
C GLY A 17 29.28 62.62 25.98
N THR A 18 28.72 62.66 27.19
CA THR A 18 28.81 61.75 28.37
C THR A 18 27.37 61.47 28.93
N ASP A 19 27.02 61.03 30.15
CA ASP A 19 27.74 60.81 31.43
C ASP A 19 26.97 59.85 32.39
N ARG A 20 27.43 59.71 33.64
CA ARG A 20 26.70 59.12 34.79
C ARG A 20 27.03 59.85 36.10
N PRO A 21 26.08 59.90 37.04
CA PRO A 21 26.45 59.60 38.43
C PRO A 21 25.50 58.64 39.16
N ALA A 22 26.04 58.06 40.23
CA ALA A 22 25.37 57.41 41.36
C ALA A 22 26.03 58.00 42.64
N PRO A 23 25.78 57.55 43.90
CA PRO A 23 24.82 56.56 44.40
C PRO A 23 24.05 57.01 45.67
N GLN A 24 23.08 56.20 46.14
CA GLN A 24 22.79 55.93 47.57
C GLN A 24 21.77 54.79 47.70
N ARG A 25 22.05 53.73 48.46
CA ARG A 25 21.62 53.47 49.86
C ARG A 25 20.08 53.52 50.03
N LEU A 26 19.42 52.37 50.08
CA LEU A 26 19.26 51.49 51.28
C LEU A 26 18.07 51.93 52.15
N LEU A 27 16.88 51.43 51.82
CA LEU A 27 15.78 51.28 52.76
C LEU A 27 15.13 49.90 52.59
N ALA A 28 14.90 49.27 53.75
CA ALA A 28 13.76 48.44 54.15
C ALA A 28 12.91 47.80 53.02
N ARG A 29 12.77 46.47 52.88
CA ARG A 29 12.32 45.44 53.86
C ARG A 29 11.01 45.80 54.57
N LEU A 30 10.07 44.85 54.64
CA LEU A 30 8.62 45.07 54.77
C LEU A 30 8.07 45.61 53.43
N THR A 31 7.09 44.98 52.77
CA THR A 31 6.14 43.96 53.23
C THR A 31 6.50 42.51 52.87
N ARG A 32 5.99 41.56 53.67
CA ARG A 32 5.78 40.15 53.28
C ARG A 32 4.29 39.96 52.94
N GLN A 33 3.97 38.82 52.30
CA GLN A 33 2.60 38.30 52.12
C GLN A 33 1.63 39.14 51.25
N ALA A 34 1.79 39.05 49.92
CA ALA A 34 0.65 39.10 48.96
C ALA A 34 1.07 38.74 47.51
N LEU A 35 1.59 37.52 47.24
CA LEU A 35 1.60 36.97 45.86
C LEU A 35 1.82 35.44 45.79
N ALA A 36 0.97 34.67 46.48
CA ALA A 36 0.86 33.23 46.26
C ALA A 36 -0.36 32.97 45.36
N GLY A 37 -0.20 33.03 44.03
CA GLY A 37 -1.35 33.03 43.12
C GLY A 37 -1.10 33.15 41.61
N THR A 38 0.07 32.72 41.10
CA THR A 38 0.35 32.68 39.64
C THR A 38 0.97 31.34 39.22
N GLY A 39 0.34 30.25 39.65
CA GLY A 39 0.56 28.91 39.11
C GLY A 39 -0.47 28.61 38.03
N ALA A 40 0.00 28.17 36.86
CA ALA A 40 -0.79 27.94 35.63
C ALA A 40 -1.44 29.22 35.03
N CYS A 41 -1.74 29.32 33.73
CA CYS A 41 -1.52 28.37 32.64
C CYS A 41 -0.64 28.99 31.53
N PHE A 42 0.57 28.48 31.31
CA PHE A 42 1.06 28.40 29.93
C PHE A 42 0.45 27.13 29.33
N LEU A 43 -0.72 27.28 28.71
CA LEU A 43 -1.25 26.26 27.81
C LEU A 43 -0.26 26.13 26.66
N ALA A 44 0.58 25.11 26.74
CA ALA A 44 1.33 24.62 25.59
C ALA A 44 0.32 24.00 24.62
N VAL A 45 -0.35 24.86 23.84
CA VAL A 45 -1.06 24.47 22.63
C VAL A 45 0.00 24.01 21.64
N ALA A 46 0.47 22.78 21.84
CA ALA A 46 1.11 22.00 20.81
C ALA A 46 0.03 21.77 19.75
N ALA A 47 -0.08 22.74 18.84
CA ALA A 47 -0.84 22.58 17.61
C ALA A 47 -0.38 21.24 17.01
N HIS A 48 -1.33 20.31 16.89
CA HIS A 48 -1.08 19.06 16.20
C HIS A 48 -0.97 19.40 14.71
N ALA A 49 0.21 19.88 14.31
CA ALA A 49 0.60 19.89 12.92
C ALA A 49 0.44 18.45 12.44
N ALA A 50 -0.49 18.23 11.51
CA ALA A 50 -0.79 16.90 11.00
C ALA A 50 0.51 16.27 10.52
N ALA A 51 0.89 15.15 11.15
CA ALA A 51 2.11 14.46 10.77
C ALA A 51 1.90 13.91 9.36
N CYS A 52 2.57 14.50 8.37
CA CYS A 52 2.41 14.15 6.97
C CYS A 52 2.46 12.63 6.76
N PRO A 53 1.60 12.05 5.89
CA PRO A 53 1.54 10.63 5.67
C PRO A 53 2.93 10.01 5.44
N PRO A 54 3.31 8.93 6.14
CA PRO A 54 4.66 8.38 6.08
C PRO A 54 5.02 7.97 4.65
N SER A 55 6.31 7.99 4.31
CA SER A 55 6.76 7.53 2.99
C SER A 55 6.93 6.00 2.96
N ALA A 56 6.64 5.37 1.83
CA ALA A 56 6.84 3.93 1.65
C ALA A 56 8.29 3.51 1.97
N ILE A 57 9.27 4.33 1.57
CA ILE A 57 10.70 4.13 1.86
C ILE A 57 10.98 4.12 3.38
N ALA A 58 10.33 4.98 4.17
CA ALA A 58 10.51 5.00 5.62
C ALA A 58 9.89 3.78 6.33
N SER A 59 8.95 3.09 5.70
CA SER A 59 8.36 1.85 6.21
C SER A 59 9.16 0.58 5.89
N LEU A 60 10.17 0.66 5.00
CA LEU A 60 11.07 -0.44 4.74
C LEU A 60 12.04 -0.61 5.92
N GLU A 61 11.85 -1.67 6.71
CA GLU A 61 12.84 -2.07 7.70
C GLU A 61 14.22 -2.31 7.06
N LYS A 62 15.28 -2.08 7.84
CA LYS A 62 16.64 -2.50 7.45
C LYS A 62 16.63 -4.00 7.14
N PRO A 63 17.18 -4.46 6.00
CA PRO A 63 16.98 -5.83 5.51
C PRO A 63 17.23 -6.96 6.52
N GLY A 64 16.17 -7.37 7.20
CA GLY A 64 16.14 -8.56 8.04
C GLY A 64 16.14 -9.83 7.19
N ILE A 65 16.62 -10.94 7.76
CA ILE A 65 16.80 -12.22 7.05
C ILE A 65 15.44 -12.84 6.61
N GLY A 66 14.32 -12.33 7.13
CA GLY A 66 12.96 -12.83 6.87
C GLY A 66 12.49 -12.76 5.41
N LEU A 67 13.03 -11.87 4.57
CA LEU A 67 12.52 -11.67 3.20
C LEU A 67 12.84 -12.81 2.20
N ARG A 68 13.46 -13.92 2.64
CA ARG A 68 13.94 -15.00 1.77
C ARG A 68 12.81 -15.78 1.08
N ASN A 69 11.71 -16.04 1.78
CA ASN A 69 10.53 -16.70 1.22
C ASN A 69 9.32 -15.75 1.36
N GLY A 70 8.53 -15.58 0.31
CA GLY A 70 7.25 -14.88 0.39
C GLY A 70 6.18 -15.73 1.08
N VAL A 71 5.11 -15.09 1.55
CA VAL A 71 3.92 -15.75 2.12
C VAL A 71 2.78 -15.66 1.11
N ASP A 72 2.07 -16.77 0.89
CA ASP A 72 0.89 -16.79 0.03
C ASP A 72 -0.26 -16.00 0.69
N ARG A 73 -0.80 -15.05 -0.07
CA ARG A 73 -1.84 -14.08 0.31
C ARG A 73 -2.68 -13.75 -0.93
N GLY A 74 -3.75 -12.99 -0.74
CA GLY A 74 -4.69 -12.67 -1.81
C GLY A 74 -5.51 -13.87 -2.23
N LEU A 75 -6.38 -13.68 -3.22
CA LEU A 75 -7.38 -14.70 -3.56
C LEU A 75 -7.04 -15.36 -4.88
N LEU A 76 -6.83 -16.67 -4.93
CA LEU A 76 -6.35 -17.38 -6.13
C LEU A 76 -7.30 -18.51 -6.54
N TRP A 77 -7.75 -18.47 -7.79
CA TRP A 77 -8.43 -19.57 -8.47
C TRP A 77 -7.66 -20.01 -9.70
N ARG A 78 -7.71 -21.31 -9.96
CA ARG A 78 -7.29 -21.93 -11.21
C ARG A 78 -8.52 -22.07 -12.10
N ILE A 79 -8.43 -21.67 -13.37
CA ILE A 79 -9.51 -21.82 -14.35
C ILE A 79 -9.03 -22.65 -15.54
N GLU A 80 -9.79 -23.66 -15.93
CA GLU A 80 -9.36 -24.66 -16.92
C GLU A 80 -10.45 -24.93 -17.96
N ARG A 81 -10.09 -24.82 -19.25
CA ARG A 81 -10.93 -25.19 -20.39
C ARG A 81 -10.03 -25.71 -21.50
N ASP A 82 -10.54 -26.59 -22.37
CA ASP A 82 -9.85 -27.03 -23.58
C ASP A 82 -8.41 -27.57 -23.37
N GLY A 83 -8.15 -28.16 -22.19
CA GLY A 83 -6.81 -28.67 -21.78
C GLY A 83 -5.80 -27.59 -21.36
N ARG A 84 -6.20 -26.32 -21.30
CA ARG A 84 -5.37 -25.17 -20.92
C ARG A 84 -5.74 -24.67 -19.52
N THR A 85 -4.72 -24.27 -18.76
CA THR A 85 -4.89 -23.62 -17.45
C THR A 85 -4.62 -22.12 -17.57
N SER A 86 -5.50 -21.30 -17.00
CA SER A 86 -5.27 -19.90 -16.66
C SER A 86 -5.58 -19.70 -15.16
N TRP A 87 -5.34 -18.51 -14.61
CA TRP A 87 -5.52 -18.20 -13.21
C TRP A 87 -6.26 -16.86 -13.03
N LEU A 88 -7.13 -16.79 -12.02
CA LEU A 88 -7.73 -15.55 -11.53
C LEU A 88 -7.10 -15.22 -10.18
N TYR A 89 -6.61 -13.99 -10.01
CA TYR A 89 -5.96 -13.55 -8.78
C TYR A 89 -6.49 -12.20 -8.30
N GLY A 90 -7.06 -12.17 -7.10
CA GLY A 90 -7.53 -10.97 -6.42
C GLY A 90 -6.37 -10.14 -5.88
N THR A 91 -6.09 -8.99 -6.48
CA THR A 91 -5.07 -8.02 -6.05
C THR A 91 -5.63 -7.02 -5.03
N MET A 92 -4.74 -6.17 -4.51
CA MET A 92 -5.09 -4.97 -3.75
C MET A 92 -4.15 -3.84 -4.23
N HIS A 93 -4.71 -2.69 -4.64
CA HIS A 93 -3.93 -1.55 -5.16
C HIS A 93 -3.03 -0.86 -4.11
N LEU A 94 -3.17 -1.25 -2.85
CA LEU A 94 -2.31 -0.83 -1.73
C LEU A 94 -1.70 -2.08 -1.10
N GLY A 95 -0.48 -1.97 -0.58
CA GLY A 95 0.15 -3.07 0.13
C GLY A 95 1.19 -2.65 1.16
N ARG A 96 1.89 -3.65 1.71
CA ARG A 96 2.93 -3.51 2.73
C ARG A 96 4.27 -4.00 2.19
N GLY A 97 5.38 -3.57 2.78
CA GLY A 97 6.72 -3.94 2.33
C GLY A 97 6.96 -5.47 2.28
N GLU A 98 6.35 -6.22 3.19
CA GLU A 98 6.41 -7.68 3.26
C GLU A 98 5.42 -8.42 2.32
N TRP A 99 4.70 -7.68 1.46
CA TRP A 99 3.82 -8.23 0.41
C TRP A 99 4.47 -8.17 -0.98
N VAL A 100 5.49 -7.33 -1.17
CA VAL A 100 6.24 -7.09 -2.43
C VAL A 100 6.86 -8.37 -3.04
N ARG A 101 7.04 -9.41 -2.22
CA ARG A 101 7.37 -10.77 -2.68
C ARG A 101 6.15 -11.69 -2.47
N PRO A 102 5.41 -12.05 -3.54
CA PRO A 102 4.32 -13.03 -3.45
C PRO A 102 4.78 -14.38 -2.90
N GLY A 103 3.84 -15.17 -2.37
CA GLY A 103 4.13 -16.52 -1.89
C GLY A 103 4.45 -17.55 -2.98
N PRO A 104 4.90 -18.76 -2.60
CA PRO A 104 5.32 -19.79 -3.54
C PRO A 104 4.19 -20.30 -4.44
N THR A 105 2.94 -20.34 -3.97
CA THR A 105 1.79 -20.76 -4.78
C THR A 105 1.46 -19.70 -5.83
N VAL A 106 1.43 -18.43 -5.44
CA VAL A 106 1.22 -17.30 -6.37
C VAL A 106 2.35 -17.20 -7.40
N GLN A 107 3.62 -17.30 -6.96
CA GLN A 107 4.79 -17.34 -7.86
C GLN A 107 4.70 -18.49 -8.87
N LYS A 108 4.28 -19.70 -8.43
CA LYS A 108 4.13 -20.86 -9.31
C LYS A 108 3.03 -20.62 -10.36
N ALA A 109 1.87 -20.13 -9.97
CA ALA A 109 0.77 -19.81 -10.88
C ALA A 109 1.15 -18.74 -11.92
N MET A 110 1.87 -17.70 -11.50
CA MET A 110 2.44 -16.67 -12.38
C MET A 110 3.49 -17.25 -13.34
N ALA A 111 4.37 -18.13 -12.86
CA ALA A 111 5.38 -18.80 -13.68
C ALA A 111 4.78 -19.74 -14.73
N GLN A 112 3.67 -20.42 -14.40
CA GLN A 112 2.93 -21.32 -15.28
C GLN A 112 2.09 -20.61 -16.38
N SER A 113 2.03 -19.26 -16.37
CA SER A 113 1.22 -18.48 -17.31
C SER A 113 2.06 -17.76 -18.37
N ASP A 114 1.63 -17.78 -19.63
CA ASP A 114 2.27 -17.10 -20.77
C ASP A 114 2.21 -15.57 -20.67
N THR A 115 1.24 -15.03 -19.93
CA THR A 115 1.04 -13.58 -19.75
C THR A 115 0.63 -13.25 -18.32
N LEU A 116 1.06 -12.08 -17.85
CA LEU A 116 0.31 -11.34 -16.84
C LEU A 116 -0.83 -10.61 -17.57
N ALA A 117 -2.02 -10.60 -17.00
CA ALA A 117 -3.11 -9.73 -17.41
C ALA A 117 -3.55 -8.90 -16.19
N LEU A 118 -3.73 -7.60 -16.37
CA LEU A 118 -4.15 -6.63 -15.35
C LEU A 118 -5.45 -5.96 -15.81
N GLU A 119 -6.18 -5.29 -14.92
CA GLU A 119 -7.21 -4.34 -15.35
C GLU A 119 -6.58 -3.30 -16.30
N LEU A 120 -5.55 -2.62 -15.78
CA LEU A 120 -4.75 -1.62 -16.47
C LEU A 120 -3.30 -1.73 -15.99
N ASP A 121 -2.33 -1.41 -16.87
CA ASP A 121 -0.91 -1.38 -16.52
C ASP A 121 -0.50 0.06 -16.17
N SER A 122 -0.49 0.40 -14.89
CA SER A 122 -0.14 1.73 -14.34
C SER A 122 1.21 2.29 -14.82
N ARG A 123 2.08 1.43 -15.38
CA ARG A 123 3.43 1.78 -15.87
C ARG A 123 3.56 1.79 -17.38
N ASP A 124 2.49 1.49 -18.13
CA ASP A 124 2.45 1.63 -19.58
C ASP A 124 2.42 3.11 -19.99
N GLU A 125 3.13 3.47 -21.06
CA GLU A 125 3.27 4.87 -21.47
C GLU A 125 1.95 5.44 -22.02
N ALA A 126 1.16 4.65 -22.74
CA ALA A 126 -0.14 5.11 -23.24
C ALA A 126 -1.13 5.31 -22.08
N THR A 127 -1.12 4.41 -21.11
CA THR A 127 -1.87 4.49 -19.85
C THR A 127 -1.52 5.74 -19.05
N VAL A 128 -0.23 5.95 -18.74
CA VAL A 128 0.23 7.13 -17.99
C VAL A 128 -0.11 8.41 -18.73
N ARG A 129 0.07 8.44 -20.06
CA ARG A 129 -0.29 9.59 -20.90
C ARG A 129 -1.78 9.90 -20.84
N ALA A 130 -2.64 8.88 -20.86
CA ALA A 130 -4.10 9.04 -20.82
C ALA A 130 -4.60 9.51 -19.44
N LEU A 131 -4.17 8.87 -18.35
CA LEU A 131 -4.55 9.25 -16.98
C LEU A 131 -3.99 10.62 -16.56
N SER A 132 -2.89 11.05 -17.19
CA SER A 132 -2.27 12.37 -16.98
C SER A 132 -2.73 13.43 -17.99
N GLN A 133 -3.75 13.17 -18.83
CA GLN A 133 -4.35 14.24 -19.62
C GLN A 133 -5.11 15.21 -18.68
N PRO A 134 -4.90 16.53 -18.83
CA PRO A 134 -5.73 17.49 -18.13
C PRO A 134 -7.17 17.38 -18.62
N ALA A 135 -8.12 17.21 -17.70
CA ALA A 135 -9.54 17.33 -18.00
C ALA A 135 -9.88 18.76 -18.46
N ASP A 136 -11.02 18.93 -19.15
CA ASP A 136 -11.51 20.26 -19.58
C ASP A 136 -11.54 21.24 -18.38
N PRO A 137 -10.79 22.36 -18.41
CA PRO A 137 -10.79 23.33 -17.33
C PRO A 137 -12.18 23.87 -16.98
N ALA A 138 -13.12 23.91 -17.94
CA ALA A 138 -14.50 24.33 -17.66
C ALA A 138 -15.29 23.25 -16.91
N ALA A 139 -15.17 21.97 -17.28
CA ALA A 139 -15.71 20.84 -16.52
C ALA A 139 -15.10 20.74 -15.11
N VAL A 140 -13.77 20.86 -15.00
CA VAL A 140 -13.07 20.89 -13.71
C VAL A 140 -13.58 22.05 -12.84
N ALA A 141 -13.81 23.24 -13.41
CA ALA A 141 -14.35 24.39 -12.68
C ALA A 141 -15.85 24.25 -12.33
N ARG A 142 -16.61 23.35 -12.96
CA ARG A 142 -17.98 22.98 -12.56
C ARG A 142 -17.95 21.95 -11.43
N VAL A 143 -17.23 20.85 -11.63
CA VAL A 143 -17.11 19.73 -10.69
C VAL A 143 -16.42 20.18 -9.40
N LEU A 144 -15.19 20.72 -9.46
CA LEU A 144 -14.44 21.22 -8.31
C LEU A 144 -14.75 22.69 -8.03
N SER A 145 -15.98 22.95 -7.58
CA SER A 145 -16.48 24.28 -7.25
C SER A 145 -16.91 24.41 -5.79
N GLY A 146 -17.18 25.66 -5.34
CA GLY A 146 -17.85 25.94 -4.07
C GLY A 146 -17.17 25.35 -2.83
N GLU A 147 -17.93 24.58 -2.04
CA GLU A 147 -17.37 23.89 -0.86
C GLU A 147 -16.51 22.69 -1.25
N ARG A 148 -16.83 21.95 -2.32
CA ARG A 148 -16.08 20.76 -2.76
C ARG A 148 -14.61 21.06 -3.05
N ALA A 149 -14.34 22.21 -3.69
CA ALA A 149 -12.98 22.73 -3.86
C ALA A 149 -12.27 23.01 -2.52
N ARG A 150 -12.99 23.54 -1.52
CA ARG A 150 -12.44 23.82 -0.17
C ARG A 150 -12.22 22.55 0.64
N ARG A 151 -13.11 21.54 0.55
CA ARG A 151 -12.92 20.20 1.12
C ARG A 151 -11.65 19.55 0.57
N LEU A 152 -11.52 19.53 -0.76
CA LEU A 152 -10.36 18.98 -1.45
C LEU A 152 -9.06 19.67 -1.02
N GLU A 153 -9.04 21.00 -0.91
CA GLU A 153 -7.83 21.72 -0.51
C GLU A 153 -7.48 21.56 0.99
N ARG A 154 -8.47 21.39 1.87
CA ARG A 154 -8.22 20.96 3.26
C ARG A 154 -7.57 19.58 3.29
N GLN A 155 -8.12 18.61 2.56
CA GLN A 155 -7.57 17.26 2.49
C GLN A 155 -6.17 17.22 1.84
N ASN A 156 -5.90 18.02 0.80
CA ASN A 156 -4.56 18.25 0.27
C ASN A 156 -3.60 18.74 1.37
N THR A 157 -4.02 19.74 2.15
CA THR A 157 -3.22 20.34 3.23
C THR A 157 -2.93 19.31 4.34
N GLU A 158 -3.94 18.57 4.79
CA GLU A 158 -3.82 17.52 5.82
C GLU A 158 -2.93 16.35 5.38
N ALA A 159 -2.98 15.97 4.09
CA ALA A 159 -2.12 14.96 3.50
C ALA A 159 -0.73 15.49 3.05
N CYS A 160 -0.43 16.77 3.31
CA CYS A 160 0.80 17.46 2.88
C CYS A 160 1.08 17.40 1.36
N VAL A 161 0.03 17.39 0.53
CA VAL A 161 0.12 17.46 -0.93
C VAL A 161 0.59 18.87 -1.33
N PRO A 162 1.68 19.01 -2.12
CA PRO A 162 2.13 20.33 -2.57
C PRO A 162 1.07 21.05 -3.42
N PRO A 163 0.77 22.33 -3.18
CA PRO A 163 -0.24 23.07 -3.93
C PRO A 163 -0.06 22.95 -5.45
N GLY A 164 -1.11 22.49 -6.13
CA GLY A 164 -1.13 22.30 -7.59
C GLY A 164 -0.48 21.02 -8.12
N SER A 165 0.13 20.15 -7.30
CA SER A 165 0.77 18.92 -7.81
C SER A 165 -0.22 17.91 -8.39
N THR A 166 -1.45 17.89 -7.87
CA THR A 166 -2.57 17.06 -8.33
C THR A 166 -3.46 17.73 -9.38
N ALA A 167 -3.33 19.05 -9.61
CA ALA A 167 -4.27 19.85 -10.40
C ALA A 167 -4.28 19.56 -11.91
N ARG A 168 -3.43 18.66 -12.40
CA ARG A 168 -3.46 18.14 -13.79
C ARG A 168 -4.24 16.82 -13.93
N LEU A 169 -4.57 16.17 -12.82
CA LEU A 169 -5.35 14.94 -12.82
C LEU A 169 -6.85 15.25 -12.99
N PRO A 170 -7.64 14.39 -13.65
CA PRO A 170 -9.10 14.40 -13.58
C PRO A 170 -9.60 14.49 -12.12
N PRO A 171 -10.71 15.22 -11.84
CA PRO A 171 -11.15 15.49 -10.47
C PRO A 171 -11.25 14.25 -9.57
N ILE A 172 -11.88 13.17 -10.05
CA ILE A 172 -11.99 11.92 -9.31
C ILE A 172 -10.62 11.32 -8.90
N LEU A 173 -9.59 11.44 -9.74
CA LEU A 173 -8.24 10.93 -9.44
C LEU A 173 -7.49 11.75 -8.39
N GLN A 174 -7.85 13.03 -8.20
CA GLN A 174 -7.30 13.84 -7.11
C GLN A 174 -7.74 13.29 -5.75
N VAL A 175 -9.02 12.91 -5.61
CA VAL A 175 -9.54 12.30 -4.37
C VAL A 175 -9.05 10.87 -4.19
N THR A 176 -8.98 10.06 -5.26
CA THR A 176 -8.37 8.71 -5.20
C THR A 176 -6.92 8.76 -4.73
N THR A 177 -6.17 9.81 -5.09
CA THR A 177 -4.81 10.02 -4.59
C THR A 177 -4.80 10.29 -3.07
N LEU A 178 -5.74 11.10 -2.57
CA LEU A 178 -5.90 11.35 -1.12
C LEU A 178 -6.32 10.10 -0.36
N THR A 179 -7.22 9.28 -0.91
CA THR A 179 -7.58 7.95 -0.40
C THR A 179 -6.35 7.05 -0.21
N ALA A 180 -5.45 7.02 -1.20
CA ALA A 180 -4.19 6.26 -1.11
C ALA A 180 -3.18 6.87 -0.13
N LEU A 181 -3.17 8.19 0.06
CA LEU A 181 -2.32 8.88 1.03
C LEU A 181 -2.78 8.64 2.48
N ALA A 182 -4.09 8.70 2.74
CA ALA A 182 -4.67 8.45 4.07
C ALA A 182 -4.34 7.03 4.60
N ALA A 183 -4.34 6.04 3.72
CA ALA A 183 -4.05 4.63 4.05
C ALA A 183 -2.61 4.40 4.57
N ARG A 184 -1.67 5.31 4.29
CA ARG A 184 -0.26 5.21 4.73
C ARG A 184 -0.11 5.26 6.24
N ALA A 185 -1.04 5.93 6.93
CA ALA A 185 -1.09 5.95 8.39
C ALA A 185 -1.33 4.55 9.01
N ASP A 186 -1.89 3.60 8.24
CA ASP A 186 -2.07 2.19 8.63
C ASP A 186 -1.00 1.27 8.00
N GLY A 187 0.04 1.86 7.40
CA GLY A 187 1.14 1.19 6.72
C GLY A 187 0.79 0.56 5.38
N LEU A 188 -0.24 1.08 4.69
CA LEU A 188 -0.64 0.66 3.35
C LEU A 188 -0.20 1.69 2.30
N TYR A 189 0.51 1.25 1.26
CA TYR A 189 1.16 2.11 0.27
C TYR A 189 0.84 1.66 -1.16
N ALA A 190 0.54 2.60 -2.05
CA ALA A 190 0.37 2.32 -3.48
C ALA A 190 1.68 1.85 -4.14
N GLU A 191 2.83 2.30 -3.63
CA GLU A 191 4.16 1.83 -4.06
C GLU A 191 4.41 0.34 -3.76
N PHE A 192 3.57 -0.30 -2.94
CA PHE A 192 3.56 -1.74 -2.68
C PHE A 192 2.25 -2.41 -3.12
N GLY A 193 1.46 -1.75 -4.00
CA GLY A 193 0.26 -2.31 -4.62
C GLY A 193 0.54 -3.64 -5.29
N VAL A 194 -0.35 -4.60 -5.14
CA VAL A 194 -0.10 -5.99 -5.52
C VAL A 194 -0.01 -6.13 -7.05
N ASP A 195 -0.89 -5.45 -7.79
CA ASP A 195 -0.82 -5.27 -9.24
C ASP A 195 0.52 -4.65 -9.70
N GLU A 196 0.93 -3.51 -9.15
CA GLU A 196 2.24 -2.88 -9.41
C GLU A 196 3.42 -3.86 -9.14
N THR A 197 3.42 -4.59 -8.02
CA THR A 197 4.50 -5.55 -7.72
C THR A 197 4.53 -6.74 -8.69
N LEU A 198 3.37 -7.20 -9.15
CA LEU A 198 3.25 -8.20 -10.21
C LEU A 198 3.70 -7.64 -11.57
N ALA A 199 3.36 -6.40 -11.90
CA ALA A 199 3.75 -5.72 -13.14
C ALA A 199 5.27 -5.51 -13.22
N VAL A 200 5.92 -5.15 -12.10
CA VAL A 200 7.37 -5.08 -11.97
C VAL A 200 8.00 -6.48 -12.06
N SER A 201 7.43 -7.49 -11.41
CA SER A 201 7.88 -8.89 -11.50
C SER A 201 7.79 -9.46 -12.92
N ALA A 202 6.72 -9.16 -13.66
CA ALA A 202 6.53 -9.57 -15.05
C ALA A 202 7.57 -8.91 -15.97
N ARG A 203 7.77 -7.58 -15.85
CA ARG A 203 8.83 -6.85 -16.57
C ARG A 203 10.22 -7.44 -16.30
N ASN A 204 10.57 -7.66 -15.03
CA ASN A 204 11.85 -8.25 -14.63
C ASN A 204 12.07 -9.69 -15.12
N SER A 205 11.00 -10.41 -15.48
CA SER A 205 11.05 -11.77 -16.03
C SER A 205 10.77 -11.83 -17.54
N ASN A 206 10.67 -10.68 -18.22
CA ASN A 206 10.26 -10.53 -19.63
C ASN A 206 8.91 -11.21 -19.96
N LYS A 207 8.03 -11.39 -18.97
CA LYS A 207 6.68 -11.91 -19.18
C LYS A 207 5.79 -10.80 -19.75
N PRO A 208 5.12 -11.01 -20.90
CA PRO A 208 4.22 -10.01 -21.45
C PRO A 208 3.10 -9.62 -20.48
N ILE A 209 2.75 -8.34 -20.48
CA ILE A 209 1.64 -7.76 -19.72
C ILE A 209 0.56 -7.33 -20.73
N VAL A 210 -0.70 -7.56 -20.38
CA VAL A 210 -1.87 -7.14 -21.17
C VAL A 210 -2.85 -6.44 -20.22
N ALA A 211 -3.34 -5.26 -20.61
CA ALA A 211 -4.46 -4.63 -19.94
C ALA A 211 -5.78 -5.24 -20.46
N LEU A 212 -6.72 -5.52 -19.56
CA LEU A 212 -8.03 -6.10 -19.87
C LEU A 212 -9.04 -5.02 -20.29
N GLU A 213 -8.85 -3.79 -19.81
CA GLU A 213 -9.53 -2.57 -20.24
C GLU A 213 -8.51 -1.46 -20.56
N ASN A 214 -8.96 -0.22 -20.80
CA ASN A 214 -8.08 0.92 -21.06
C ASN A 214 -8.33 2.09 -20.10
N ALA A 215 -7.39 3.03 -20.02
CA ALA A 215 -7.44 4.18 -19.11
C ALA A 215 -8.71 5.05 -19.23
N ALA A 216 -9.28 5.20 -20.43
CA ALA A 216 -10.53 5.94 -20.62
C ALA A 216 -11.75 5.12 -20.17
N ASP A 217 -11.68 3.79 -20.18
CA ASP A 217 -12.71 2.92 -19.59
C ASP A 217 -12.65 3.01 -18.07
N GLN A 218 -11.45 2.90 -17.48
CA GLN A 218 -11.27 3.02 -16.03
C GLN A 218 -11.73 4.38 -15.50
N LEU A 219 -11.45 5.47 -16.24
CA LEU A 219 -12.01 6.79 -15.91
C LEU A 219 -13.54 6.80 -15.96
N ARG A 220 -14.20 6.23 -16.99
CA ARG A 220 -15.69 6.17 -17.01
C ARG A 220 -16.27 5.30 -15.90
N TRP A 221 -15.60 4.21 -15.52
CA TRP A 221 -16.00 3.41 -14.36
C TRP A 221 -15.89 4.20 -13.05
N LEU A 222 -14.94 5.13 -12.94
CA LEU A 222 -14.74 6.00 -11.78
C LEU A 222 -15.60 7.28 -11.78
N THR A 223 -15.90 7.90 -12.92
CA THR A 223 -16.69 9.14 -12.99
C THR A 223 -18.19 8.89 -13.07
N GLY A 224 -18.63 7.84 -13.77
CA GLY A 224 -20.03 7.69 -14.20
C GLY A 224 -20.31 8.39 -15.53
N GLY A 225 -21.59 8.60 -15.84
CA GLY A 225 -22.05 9.12 -17.12
C GLY A 225 -22.18 10.65 -17.20
N SER A 226 -21.98 11.37 -16.10
CA SER A 226 -22.22 12.82 -16.00
C SER A 226 -21.35 13.52 -14.96
N GLU A 227 -21.11 14.83 -15.14
CA GLU A 227 -20.43 15.69 -14.16
C GLU A 227 -21.15 15.73 -12.80
N ALA A 228 -22.48 15.54 -12.79
CA ALA A 228 -23.28 15.47 -11.58
C ALA A 228 -23.02 14.18 -10.80
N GLU A 229 -22.87 13.04 -11.48
CA GLU A 229 -22.44 11.80 -10.84
C GLU A 229 -21.00 11.86 -10.35
N GLU A 230 -20.06 12.45 -11.11
CA GLU A 230 -18.67 12.63 -10.64
C GLU A 230 -18.63 13.51 -9.38
N ALA A 231 -19.43 14.58 -9.36
CA ALA A 231 -19.59 15.45 -8.19
C ALA A 231 -20.18 14.73 -6.96
N GLU A 232 -21.25 13.94 -7.14
CA GLU A 232 -21.88 13.12 -6.09
C GLU A 232 -20.85 12.14 -5.47
N GLN A 233 -20.00 11.54 -6.30
CA GLN A 233 -18.99 10.58 -5.87
C GLN A 233 -17.78 11.23 -5.20
N ILE A 234 -17.33 12.39 -5.70
CA ILE A 234 -16.27 13.17 -5.05
C ILE A 234 -16.72 13.62 -3.66
N ASP A 235 -17.97 14.07 -3.49
CA ASP A 235 -18.50 14.42 -2.17
C ASP A 235 -18.54 13.20 -1.24
N ALA A 236 -19.00 12.05 -1.71
CA ALA A 236 -19.00 10.81 -0.92
C ALA A 236 -17.58 10.35 -0.53
N MET A 237 -16.60 10.43 -1.45
CA MET A 237 -15.20 10.10 -1.14
C MET A 237 -14.58 11.07 -0.14
N LEU A 238 -14.98 12.35 -0.18
CA LEU A 238 -14.59 13.35 0.82
C LEU A 238 -15.29 13.11 2.17
N ASP A 239 -16.54 12.62 2.19
CA ASP A 239 -17.24 12.19 3.41
C ASP A 239 -16.54 10.99 4.08
N GLU A 240 -16.10 10.00 3.31
CA GLU A 240 -15.34 8.84 3.80
C GLU A 240 -13.94 9.24 4.35
N LEU A 241 -13.29 10.21 3.72
CA LEU A 241 -12.03 10.81 4.18
C LEU A 241 -12.21 11.63 5.47
N GLU A 242 -13.07 12.65 5.45
CA GLU A 242 -13.29 13.58 6.57
C GLU A 242 -13.89 12.88 7.80
N SER A 243 -14.68 11.80 7.63
CA SER A 243 -15.16 10.98 8.76
C SER A 243 -14.17 9.89 9.22
N GLY A 244 -13.07 9.67 8.49
CA GLY A 244 -12.05 8.68 8.81
C GLY A 244 -12.45 7.20 8.63
N ARG A 245 -13.72 6.90 8.30
CA ARG A 245 -14.25 5.54 8.11
C ARG A 245 -13.49 4.76 7.04
N LEU A 246 -13.05 5.45 5.99
CA LEU A 246 -12.19 4.94 4.92
C LEU A 246 -11.00 4.10 5.44
N ARG A 247 -10.31 4.57 6.49
CA ARG A 247 -9.14 3.88 7.03
C ARG A 247 -9.52 2.55 7.70
N GLY A 248 -10.65 2.51 8.39
CA GLY A 248 -11.21 1.28 8.98
C GLY A 248 -11.61 0.26 7.93
N GLN A 249 -12.26 0.72 6.85
CA GLN A 249 -12.62 -0.10 5.69
C GLN A 249 -11.38 -0.68 4.98
N LEU A 250 -10.41 0.18 4.61
CA LEU A 250 -9.17 -0.22 3.93
C LEU A 250 -8.33 -1.17 4.79
N LYS A 251 -8.20 -0.93 6.10
CA LYS A 251 -7.53 -1.86 7.02
C LYS A 251 -8.27 -3.20 7.09
N THR A 252 -9.60 -3.20 7.13
CA THR A 252 -10.39 -4.43 7.18
C THR A 252 -10.24 -5.24 5.88
N LEU A 253 -10.27 -4.57 4.72
CA LEU A 253 -10.02 -5.18 3.42
C LEU A 253 -8.59 -5.74 3.31
N ALA A 254 -7.59 -5.02 3.82
CA ALA A 254 -6.20 -5.49 3.92
C ALA A 254 -6.05 -6.73 4.82
N ASP A 255 -6.69 -6.74 6.00
CA ASP A 255 -6.68 -7.87 6.92
C ASP A 255 -7.46 -9.09 6.40
N ILE A 256 -8.38 -8.90 5.43
CA ILE A 256 -9.07 -9.97 4.69
C ILE A 256 -8.17 -10.51 3.58
N TRP A 257 -7.64 -9.63 2.73
CA TRP A 257 -6.76 -9.97 1.62
C TRP A 257 -5.49 -10.71 2.10
N ALA A 258 -4.86 -10.23 3.17
CA ALA A 258 -3.63 -10.80 3.71
C ALA A 258 -3.81 -12.16 4.43
N ARG A 259 -5.06 -12.60 4.63
CA ARG A 259 -5.42 -13.94 5.15
C ARG A 259 -6.09 -14.82 4.09
N SER A 260 -6.20 -14.35 2.84
CA SER A 260 -6.91 -15.03 1.74
C SER A 260 -8.39 -15.36 2.05
N ASP A 261 -9.04 -14.55 2.89
CA ASP A 261 -10.38 -14.81 3.46
C ASP A 261 -11.52 -14.46 2.48
N ALA A 262 -11.70 -15.29 1.44
CA ALA A 262 -12.71 -15.07 0.39
C ALA A 262 -14.14 -15.06 0.97
N ALA A 263 -14.41 -15.88 1.98
CA ALA A 263 -15.71 -15.98 2.61
C ALA A 263 -16.13 -14.67 3.31
N ARG A 264 -15.20 -13.96 3.97
CA ARG A 264 -15.49 -12.62 4.52
C ARG A 264 -15.50 -11.53 3.46
N LEU A 265 -14.73 -11.66 2.38
CA LEU A 265 -14.80 -10.72 1.26
C LEU A 265 -16.14 -10.80 0.51
N ALA A 266 -16.71 -12.00 0.34
CA ALA A 266 -18.04 -12.18 -0.26
C ALA A 266 -19.17 -11.50 0.52
N ARG A 267 -18.90 -11.12 1.79
CA ARG A 267 -19.80 -10.37 2.67
C ARG A 267 -19.44 -8.89 2.78
N TYR A 268 -18.67 -8.34 1.83
CA TYR A 268 -18.33 -6.91 1.76
C TYR A 268 -19.50 -5.95 2.03
N PRO A 269 -20.74 -6.18 1.51
CA PRO A 269 -21.90 -5.36 1.84
C PRO A 269 -22.27 -5.26 3.33
N GLU A 270 -21.92 -6.27 4.14
CA GLU A 270 -22.27 -6.33 5.57
C GLU A 270 -21.36 -5.46 6.44
N TRP A 271 -20.18 -5.06 5.94
CA TRP A 271 -19.13 -4.44 6.77
C TRP A 271 -18.40 -3.26 6.12
N CYS A 272 -18.61 -2.97 4.83
CA CYS A 272 -17.94 -1.83 4.20
C CYS A 272 -18.53 -0.47 4.55
N GLU A 273 -19.76 -0.42 5.10
CA GLU A 273 -20.52 0.82 5.35
C GLU A 273 -20.64 1.71 4.09
N CYS A 274 -20.68 1.09 2.90
CA CYS A 274 -20.48 1.72 1.59
C CYS A 274 -21.55 1.31 0.55
N LEU A 275 -22.74 0.93 1.03
CA LEU A 275 -23.93 0.54 0.24
C LEU A 275 -25.23 1.07 0.85
N ASN A 276 -25.14 2.10 1.70
CA ASN A 276 -26.25 2.66 2.47
C ASN A 276 -27.17 3.52 1.62
N THR A 277 -26.63 4.29 0.67
CA THR A 277 -27.42 5.12 -0.25
C THR A 277 -27.61 4.47 -1.63
N PRO A 278 -28.65 4.89 -2.39
CA PRO A 278 -28.78 4.51 -3.79
C PRO A 278 -27.60 4.97 -4.67
N ALA A 279 -26.83 5.98 -4.25
CA ALA A 279 -25.64 6.44 -4.97
C ALA A 279 -24.48 5.46 -4.82
N GLU A 280 -24.17 5.06 -3.59
CA GLU A 280 -23.23 3.99 -3.27
C GLU A 280 -23.58 2.67 -3.99
N GLN A 281 -24.86 2.30 -4.03
CA GLN A 281 -25.33 1.09 -4.71
C GLN A 281 -25.14 1.17 -6.24
N ARG A 282 -25.44 2.32 -6.87
CA ARG A 282 -25.10 2.57 -8.29
C ARG A 282 -23.60 2.46 -8.52
N LEU A 283 -22.79 3.09 -7.67
CA LEU A 283 -21.33 3.11 -7.77
C LEU A 283 -20.74 1.70 -7.69
N MET A 284 -21.11 0.91 -6.69
CA MET A 284 -20.57 -0.44 -6.50
C MET A 284 -20.95 -1.38 -7.64
N LYS A 285 -22.21 -1.31 -8.11
CA LYS A 285 -22.66 -2.08 -9.29
C LYS A 285 -21.88 -1.69 -10.55
N ARG A 286 -21.64 -0.38 -10.75
CA ARG A 286 -20.87 0.14 -11.89
C ARG A 286 -19.39 -0.24 -11.84
N LEU A 287 -18.79 -0.28 -10.66
CA LEU A 287 -17.39 -0.65 -10.44
C LEU A 287 -17.15 -2.16 -10.51
N LEU A 288 -18.14 -2.99 -10.15
CA LEU A 288 -18.01 -4.45 -10.11
C LEU A 288 -18.89 -5.15 -11.15
N ASP A 289 -20.19 -5.26 -10.89
CA ASP A 289 -21.14 -6.08 -11.66
C ASP A 289 -21.19 -5.72 -13.16
N ASP A 290 -21.15 -4.43 -13.51
CA ASP A 290 -21.19 -3.97 -14.90
C ASP A 290 -19.81 -4.00 -15.60
N ARG A 291 -18.72 -4.05 -14.82
CA ARG A 291 -17.32 -4.08 -15.29
C ARG A 291 -16.79 -5.50 -15.47
N ASN A 292 -17.21 -6.43 -14.62
CA ASN A 292 -16.80 -7.83 -14.61
C ASN A 292 -17.00 -8.57 -15.95
N PRO A 293 -18.10 -8.37 -16.71
CA PRO A 293 -18.27 -9.01 -18.01
C PRO A 293 -17.15 -8.68 -19.01
N GLY A 294 -16.73 -7.41 -19.09
CA GLY A 294 -15.65 -6.98 -20.00
C GLY A 294 -14.28 -7.51 -19.58
N LEU A 295 -14.00 -7.56 -18.27
CA LEU A 295 -12.79 -8.21 -17.74
C LEU A 295 -12.79 -9.71 -18.06
N ALA A 296 -13.91 -10.41 -17.87
CA ALA A 296 -14.06 -11.83 -18.23
C ALA A 296 -13.88 -12.06 -19.75
N ASP A 297 -14.43 -11.19 -20.60
CA ASP A 297 -14.21 -11.24 -22.05
C ASP A 297 -12.71 -11.10 -22.41
N GLY A 298 -11.97 -10.23 -21.72
CA GLY A 298 -10.53 -10.08 -21.92
C GLY A 298 -9.74 -11.34 -21.56
N ILE A 299 -10.09 -11.98 -20.44
CA ILE A 299 -9.46 -13.22 -19.97
C ILE A 299 -9.81 -14.37 -20.92
N GLU A 300 -11.06 -14.45 -21.39
CA GLU A 300 -11.49 -15.45 -22.36
C GLU A 300 -10.83 -15.25 -23.74
N ARG A 301 -10.71 -14.02 -24.25
CA ARG A 301 -9.99 -13.72 -25.51
C ARG A 301 -8.54 -14.19 -25.44
N LEU A 302 -7.84 -13.97 -24.33
CA LEU A 302 -6.46 -14.44 -24.14
C LEU A 302 -6.38 -15.98 -24.17
N HIS A 303 -7.30 -16.65 -23.48
CA HIS A 303 -7.35 -18.11 -23.39
C HIS A 303 -7.72 -18.79 -24.72
N ALA A 304 -8.72 -18.26 -25.42
CA ALA A 304 -9.14 -18.70 -26.75
C ALA A 304 -8.07 -18.41 -27.82
N GLY A 305 -7.33 -17.30 -27.68
CA GLY A 305 -6.10 -17.00 -28.42
C GLY A 305 -4.90 -17.90 -28.08
N GLY A 306 -5.11 -18.98 -27.31
CA GLY A 306 -4.11 -20.00 -27.00
C GLY A 306 -3.18 -19.68 -25.84
N ARG A 307 -3.32 -18.53 -25.17
CA ARG A 307 -2.39 -18.09 -24.10
C ARG A 307 -2.93 -18.44 -22.72
N SER A 308 -2.11 -19.07 -21.89
CA SER A 308 -2.36 -19.15 -20.46
C SER A 308 -2.14 -17.79 -19.81
N ALA A 309 -3.07 -17.37 -18.96
CA ALA A 309 -3.09 -16.02 -18.39
C ALA A 309 -3.13 -16.07 -16.86
N PHE A 310 -2.27 -15.28 -16.23
CA PHE A 310 -2.40 -14.93 -14.82
C PHE A 310 -3.16 -13.59 -14.76
N ALA A 311 -4.48 -13.65 -14.63
CA ALA A 311 -5.35 -12.47 -14.60
C ALA A 311 -5.44 -11.93 -13.17
N ALA A 312 -4.69 -10.86 -12.91
CA ALA A 312 -4.56 -10.22 -11.62
C ALA A 312 -5.37 -8.91 -11.60
N VAL A 313 -6.51 -8.93 -10.92
CA VAL A 313 -7.46 -7.80 -10.83
C VAL A 313 -7.96 -7.66 -9.39
N GLY A 314 -8.46 -6.49 -8.99
CA GLY A 314 -8.83 -6.16 -7.61
C GLY A 314 -9.75 -7.19 -6.97
N ALA A 315 -9.48 -7.55 -5.72
CA ALA A 315 -10.10 -8.73 -5.08
C ALA A 315 -11.63 -8.72 -5.03
N LEU A 316 -12.30 -7.55 -5.05
CA LEU A 316 -13.75 -7.45 -5.11
C LEU A 316 -14.35 -8.00 -6.42
N HIS A 317 -13.59 -8.01 -7.52
CA HIS A 317 -13.98 -8.66 -8.78
C HIS A 317 -14.07 -10.19 -8.67
N MET A 318 -13.67 -10.79 -7.54
CA MET A 318 -13.64 -12.24 -7.35
C MET A 318 -14.88 -12.82 -6.64
N VAL A 319 -15.80 -11.99 -6.17
CA VAL A 319 -16.93 -12.40 -5.31
C VAL A 319 -18.30 -12.03 -5.88
N GLY A 320 -19.35 -12.68 -5.39
CA GLY A 320 -20.73 -12.43 -5.80
C GLY A 320 -21.15 -13.11 -7.11
N ALA A 321 -22.40 -12.89 -7.52
CA ALA A 321 -23.01 -13.53 -8.68
C ALA A 321 -22.38 -13.08 -10.02
N GLN A 322 -21.88 -11.84 -10.10
CA GLN A 322 -21.14 -11.33 -11.25
C GLN A 322 -19.62 -11.43 -11.09
N GLY A 323 -19.11 -12.02 -10.00
CA GLY A 323 -17.67 -12.18 -9.79
C GLY A 323 -17.01 -13.05 -10.86
N LEU A 324 -15.75 -12.78 -11.21
CA LEU A 324 -15.03 -13.48 -12.27
C LEU A 324 -15.00 -15.01 -12.12
N PRO A 325 -14.81 -15.62 -10.92
CA PRO A 325 -14.95 -17.07 -10.77
C PRO A 325 -16.32 -17.60 -11.23
N THR A 326 -17.40 -16.86 -10.94
CA THR A 326 -18.77 -17.19 -11.35
C THR A 326 -18.97 -17.02 -12.86
N LEU A 327 -18.49 -15.90 -13.43
CA LEU A 327 -18.61 -15.63 -14.87
C LEU A 327 -17.79 -16.61 -15.72
N MET A 328 -16.59 -17.00 -15.27
CA MET A 328 -15.77 -17.98 -15.99
C MET A 328 -16.38 -19.39 -15.89
N ALA A 329 -16.98 -19.75 -14.76
CA ALA A 329 -17.75 -21.00 -14.65
C ALA A 329 -18.95 -21.01 -15.61
N ALA A 330 -19.69 -19.90 -15.74
CA ALA A 330 -20.78 -19.75 -16.70
C ALA A 330 -20.31 -19.84 -18.17
N ARG A 331 -19.06 -19.44 -18.45
CA ARG A 331 -18.38 -19.62 -19.75
C ARG A 331 -17.80 -21.04 -19.95
N GLY A 332 -18.16 -22.01 -19.10
CA GLY A 332 -17.75 -23.40 -19.23
C GLY A 332 -16.31 -23.69 -18.81
N PHE A 333 -15.65 -22.80 -18.08
CA PHE A 333 -14.37 -23.14 -17.43
C PHE A 333 -14.62 -23.98 -16.17
N THR A 334 -13.78 -24.98 -15.94
CA THR A 334 -13.65 -25.62 -14.63
C THR A 334 -12.92 -24.65 -13.70
N VAL A 335 -13.59 -24.19 -12.65
CA VAL A 335 -13.04 -23.21 -11.70
C VAL A 335 -12.70 -23.91 -10.38
N THR A 336 -11.42 -23.89 -10.00
CA THR A 336 -10.92 -24.50 -8.75
C THR A 336 -10.40 -23.40 -7.81
N PRO A 337 -10.92 -23.26 -6.57
CA PRO A 337 -10.28 -22.41 -5.56
C PRO A 337 -8.92 -22.98 -5.16
N VAL A 338 -7.94 -22.11 -4.89
CA VAL A 338 -6.56 -22.50 -4.52
C VAL A 338 -6.04 -21.72 -3.32
N LEU A 339 -6.33 -20.41 -3.24
CA LEU A 339 -6.16 -19.59 -2.02
C LEU A 339 -7.45 -18.82 -1.77
N THR A 340 -8.36 -19.39 -0.96
CA THR A 340 -9.68 -18.81 -0.65
C THR A 340 -10.11 -18.97 0.81
N GLU A 341 -9.41 -19.83 1.55
CA GLU A 341 -9.71 -20.12 2.95
C GLU A 341 -8.91 -19.20 3.87
N ALA A 342 -9.54 -18.75 4.95
CA ALA A 342 -8.95 -17.83 5.91
C ALA A 342 -7.73 -18.46 6.62
N GLN A 343 -6.52 -18.12 6.16
CA GLN A 343 -5.27 -18.56 6.72
C GLN A 343 -5.06 -17.96 8.12
N ALA A 344 -4.54 -18.77 9.05
CA ALA A 344 -3.95 -18.26 10.28
C ALA A 344 -2.79 -17.31 9.95
N GLN A 345 -2.66 -16.20 10.70
CA GLN A 345 -1.64 -15.18 10.43
C GLN A 345 -0.23 -15.74 10.66
N MET A 346 0.46 -16.11 9.58
CA MET A 346 1.83 -16.66 9.62
C MET A 346 2.94 -15.59 9.64
N ALA A 347 2.60 -14.35 10.01
CA ALA A 347 3.55 -13.27 10.23
C ALA A 347 3.27 -12.61 11.59
N LEU A 348 4.32 -12.40 12.38
CA LEU A 348 4.24 -11.68 13.65
C LEU A 348 3.75 -10.24 13.41
N PRO A 349 3.01 -9.64 14.36
CA PRO A 349 2.66 -8.23 14.26
C PRO A 349 3.94 -7.40 14.22
N MET A 350 4.09 -6.60 13.16
CA MET A 350 5.06 -5.51 13.13
C MET A 350 4.84 -4.64 14.38
N PRO A 351 5.87 -4.35 15.19
CA PRO A 351 5.71 -3.39 16.27
C PRO A 351 5.30 -2.05 15.66
N SER A 352 4.27 -1.43 16.23
CA SER A 352 3.92 -0.06 15.84
C SER A 352 5.16 0.82 15.98
N LEU A 353 5.44 1.64 14.95
CA LEU A 353 6.56 2.57 14.98
C LEU A 353 6.31 3.61 16.07
N ALA A 354 6.82 3.33 17.27
CA ALA A 354 6.74 4.23 18.40
C ALA A 354 7.30 5.60 17.99
N ALA A 355 6.56 6.66 18.33
CA ALA A 355 7.00 8.03 18.05
C ALA A 355 8.42 8.24 18.59
N PRO A 356 9.33 8.84 17.82
CA PRO A 356 10.74 8.89 18.18
C PRO A 356 10.93 9.61 19.52
N GLU A 357 11.58 8.94 20.48
CA GLU A 357 11.82 9.52 21.79
C GLU A 357 12.56 10.87 21.67
N PRO A 358 12.16 11.90 22.43
CA PRO A 358 12.81 13.19 22.37
C PRO A 358 14.29 13.05 22.74
N PRO A 359 15.23 13.64 21.97
CA PRO A 359 16.65 13.32 22.06
C PRO A 359 17.19 13.58 23.47
N ALA A 360 17.70 12.52 24.10
CA ALA A 360 18.21 12.56 25.47
C ALA A 360 19.18 13.73 25.67
N ARG A 361 18.85 14.62 26.62
CA ARG A 361 19.61 15.85 26.89
C ARG A 361 21.04 15.50 27.28
N LYS A 362 21.99 15.69 26.35
CA LYS A 362 23.41 15.46 26.61
C LYS A 362 23.89 16.37 27.73
N ALA A 363 24.11 15.80 28.91
CA ALA A 363 24.71 16.50 30.03
C ALA A 363 26.11 17.01 29.63
N VAL A 364 26.33 18.32 29.73
CA VAL A 364 27.62 18.95 29.40
C VAL A 364 28.62 18.59 30.51
N ARG A 365 29.34 17.48 30.32
CA ARG A 365 30.34 17.01 31.28
C ARG A 365 31.65 17.75 31.09
N GLY A 366 31.91 18.73 31.96
CA GLY A 366 33.10 19.57 31.87
C GLY A 366 34.41 18.84 32.21
N GLY A 367 35.42 19.10 31.37
CA GLY A 367 36.84 19.32 31.72
C GLY A 367 37.61 18.33 32.62
N LYS A 368 38.74 17.84 32.05
CA LYS A 368 39.96 17.33 32.74
C LYS A 368 39.81 15.98 33.48
N ASN A 369 40.77 15.06 33.48
CA ASN A 369 42.23 15.14 33.27
C ASN A 369 42.79 13.97 32.43
N VAL A 370 44.09 14.03 32.08
CA VAL A 370 44.83 12.99 31.34
C VAL A 370 45.94 12.36 32.20
N LYS A 371 45.90 11.03 32.37
CA LYS A 371 46.98 10.07 32.72
C LYS A 371 46.33 8.67 32.80
N GLY A 372 46.95 7.56 32.41
CA GLY A 372 48.27 7.33 31.80
C GLY A 372 48.35 5.95 31.12
N GLN A 373 49.53 5.55 30.64
CA GLN A 373 49.77 4.34 29.84
C GLN A 373 49.77 3.03 30.66
N LYS A 374 49.37 1.91 30.03
CA LYS A 374 50.22 0.70 29.83
C LYS A 374 49.54 -0.33 28.92
N ALA A 375 50.29 -1.33 28.43
CA ALA A 375 49.84 -2.29 27.40
C ALA A 375 50.50 -3.68 27.49
N SER A 376 49.75 -4.73 27.15
CA SER A 376 50.19 -6.09 26.72
C SER A 376 48.95 -6.84 26.16
N LYS A 377 48.93 -7.46 24.97
CA LYS A 377 49.70 -8.59 24.38
C LYS A 377 49.24 -10.00 24.86
N GLY A 378 49.17 -10.95 23.90
CA GLY A 378 48.60 -12.31 24.02
C GLY A 378 47.30 -12.41 23.19
N GLN A 379 47.16 -13.10 22.04
CA GLN A 379 47.87 -14.19 21.32
C GLN A 379 47.66 -15.64 21.83
N GLY A 380 47.30 -16.54 20.89
CA GLY A 380 46.98 -17.98 21.08
C GLY A 380 45.54 -18.29 20.62
N GLN A 381 45.21 -18.74 19.40
CA GLN A 381 45.58 -19.90 18.56
C GLN A 381 45.02 -21.28 18.98
N LYS A 382 44.23 -21.87 18.04
CA LYS A 382 44.07 -23.33 17.72
C LYS A 382 43.38 -24.25 18.76
N ALA A 383 42.87 -25.44 18.41
CA ALA A 383 42.28 -25.98 17.15
C ALA A 383 41.71 -27.41 17.36
N ALA A 384 40.75 -27.83 16.50
CA ALA A 384 40.36 -29.23 16.22
C ALA A 384 39.68 -30.03 17.39
N ALA A 385 39.12 -31.25 17.24
CA ALA A 385 38.97 -32.14 16.08
C ALA A 385 37.80 -33.18 16.20
N LYS A 386 37.27 -33.65 15.05
CA LYS A 386 36.82 -35.03 14.69
C LYS A 386 35.74 -35.82 15.49
N GLY A 387 35.02 -36.68 14.74
CA GLY A 387 34.05 -37.72 15.19
C GLY A 387 32.65 -37.44 14.63
N GLY A 388 31.88 -38.35 14.01
CA GLY A 388 31.96 -39.82 13.86
C GLY A 388 30.79 -40.48 14.63
N ALA A 389 29.97 -41.41 14.10
CA ALA A 389 29.89 -42.04 12.77
C ALA A 389 28.43 -42.52 12.48
N LYS A 390 28.22 -43.23 11.35
CA LYS A 390 26.92 -43.78 10.90
C LYS A 390 26.89 -45.32 10.97
N PRO A 391 25.72 -45.97 11.06
CA PRO A 391 25.45 -47.13 10.19
C PRO A 391 24.04 -47.11 9.55
N ALA A 392 23.69 -48.15 8.79
CA ALA A 392 22.47 -48.25 7.97
C ALA A 392 21.90 -49.70 7.96
N ALA A 393 20.85 -49.91 7.14
CA ALA A 393 20.04 -51.14 6.90
C ALA A 393 18.62 -51.07 7.54
N LYS A 394 17.58 -51.73 7.01
CA LYS A 394 17.47 -52.56 5.79
C LYS A 394 16.10 -52.34 5.08
N ALA A 395 15.78 -53.15 4.07
CA ALA A 395 14.57 -53.06 3.23
C ALA A 395 13.77 -54.38 3.23
N ALA A 396 12.47 -54.33 2.89
CA ALA A 396 11.69 -55.47 2.37
C ALA A 396 10.34 -55.04 1.74
N ALA A 397 9.91 -55.78 0.71
CA ALA A 397 8.54 -55.87 0.16
C ALA A 397 8.43 -57.22 -0.57
N PRO A 398 7.24 -57.85 -0.71
CA PRO A 398 6.66 -57.97 -2.08
C PRO A 398 5.14 -58.25 -2.21
N LYS A 399 4.55 -57.89 -3.37
CA LYS A 399 3.49 -58.63 -4.14
C LYS A 399 2.12 -58.92 -3.45
N SER A 400 0.99 -59.25 -4.13
CA SER A 400 0.51 -59.13 -5.52
C SER A 400 -0.99 -59.50 -5.60
N GLY A 401 -1.79 -58.97 -6.54
CA GLY A 401 -3.15 -59.51 -6.80
C GLY A 401 -4.03 -58.74 -7.79
N LYS A 402 -4.63 -59.47 -8.76
CA LYS A 402 -5.74 -59.10 -9.67
C LYS A 402 -6.57 -60.38 -9.88
N PRO A 403 -7.88 -60.37 -10.23
CA PRO A 403 -8.37 -59.81 -11.50
C PRO A 403 -9.75 -59.11 -11.41
N ALA A 404 -10.36 -58.82 -12.57
CA ALA A 404 -11.74 -58.30 -12.73
C ALA A 404 -12.65 -59.36 -13.38
N PRO A 405 -13.97 -59.11 -13.50
CA PRO A 405 -14.58 -59.26 -14.83
C PRO A 405 -15.70 -58.26 -15.23
N LYS A 406 -15.71 -57.95 -16.54
CA LYS A 406 -16.85 -57.74 -17.47
C LYS A 406 -18.14 -56.99 -17.03
N ALA A 407 -18.22 -55.73 -17.46
CA ALA A 407 -19.19 -55.17 -18.43
C ALA A 407 -20.65 -55.70 -18.56
N THR A 408 -21.59 -54.75 -18.63
CA THR A 408 -22.89 -54.84 -19.34
C THR A 408 -23.21 -53.52 -20.07
N ASN A 409 -24.02 -53.60 -21.15
CA ASN A 409 -24.50 -52.46 -21.93
C ASN A 409 -25.83 -51.92 -21.39
N SER A 410 -26.07 -50.60 -21.54
CA SER A 410 -27.42 -50.07 -21.77
C SER A 410 -27.40 -48.79 -22.60
N LYS A 411 -28.01 -48.84 -23.79
CA LYS A 411 -28.45 -47.64 -24.52
C LYS A 411 -29.85 -47.27 -24.04
N VAL A 412 -30.13 -46.00 -23.79
CA VAL A 412 -31.47 -45.42 -23.91
C VAL A 412 -31.37 -44.07 -24.62
N ARG A 413 -32.26 -43.82 -25.57
CA ARG A 413 -32.49 -42.49 -26.17
C ARG A 413 -33.58 -41.78 -25.37
N ARG A 414 -33.45 -40.47 -25.22
CA ARG A 414 -34.42 -39.52 -25.82
C ARG A 414 -33.74 -38.19 -26.09
#